data_AF-A0A945MAN7-F1
#
_entry.id   AF-A0A945MAN7-F1
#
_cell.length_a   1.000
_cell.length_b   1.000
_cell.length_c   1.000
_cell.angle_alpha   90.00
_cell.angle_beta   90.00
_cell.angle_gamma   90.00
#
_symmetry.space_group_name_H-M   'P 1'
#
loop_
_entity.id
_entity.type
_entity.pdbx_description
1 polymer ?
#
loop_
_entity_poly.entity_id
_entity_poly.type
_entity_poly.pdbx_seq_one_letter_code
_entity_poly.pdbx_strand_id
1 'polypeptide(L)' 'MDQLTRENMPEISEDITIKKSTCRNCHGGCGVLLHIENEKIIKIEGDPEHPMNKGALC' A
#
# COMPACT_ATOMS: atom_id res chain seq x y z
N MET A 1 11.61 8.98 25.26
CA MET A 1 10.65 7.96 24.80
C MET A 1 9.38 8.70 24.43
N ASP A 2 8.98 8.91 23.18
CA ASP A 2 9.30 8.25 21.92
C ASP A 2 9.40 9.31 20.83
N GLN A 3 10.62 9.63 20.40
CA GLN A 3 10.84 10.34 19.14
C GLN A 3 10.82 9.30 18.02
N LEU A 4 9.65 8.74 17.71
CA LEU A 4 9.43 8.06 16.44
C LEU A 4 9.34 9.16 15.37
N THR A 5 10.52 9.58 14.93
CA THR A 5 10.73 10.58 13.91
C THR A 5 10.03 10.17 12.61
N ARG A 6 9.29 11.13 12.05
CA ARG A 6 8.59 11.11 10.75
C ARG A 6 9.56 11.05 9.56
N GLU A 7 10.61 10.24 9.63
CA GLU A 7 11.77 10.31 8.72
C GLU A 7 11.98 9.03 7.92
N ASN A 8 10.93 8.41 7.40
CA ASN A 8 11.09 7.31 6.43
C ASN A 8 9.93 7.25 5.44
N MET A 9 9.54 8.41 4.91
CA MET A 9 8.77 8.40 3.65
C MET A 9 9.81 8.24 2.53
N PRO A 10 9.87 7.07 1.85
CA PRO A 10 10.87 6.86 0.81
C PRO A 10 10.67 7.92 -0.27
N GLU A 11 11.74 8.65 -0.58
CA GLU A 11 11.79 9.52 -1.76
C GLU A 11 11.42 8.65 -2.95
N ILE A 12 10.29 9.00 -3.59
CA ILE A 12 9.67 8.23 -4.67
C ILE A 12 10.68 8.14 -5.82
N SER A 13 11.36 7.00 -5.91
CA SER A 13 12.25 6.61 -7.00
C SER A 13 11.46 6.56 -8.32
N GLU A 14 12.10 6.86 -9.46
CA GLU A 14 11.46 6.79 -10.79
C GLU A 14 11.02 5.36 -11.17
N ASP A 15 11.52 4.31 -10.49
CA ASP A 15 11.22 2.90 -10.76
C ASP A 15 10.23 2.30 -9.75
N ILE A 16 9.01 2.85 -9.72
CA ILE A 16 7.91 2.32 -8.89
C ILE A 16 6.92 1.57 -9.76
N THR A 17 6.82 0.26 -9.50
CA THR A 17 5.81 -0.60 -10.11
C THR A 17 4.61 -0.71 -9.19
N ILE A 18 3.41 -0.44 -9.72
CA ILE A 18 2.15 -0.63 -9.00
C ILE A 18 1.56 -2.00 -9.37
N LYS A 19 1.30 -2.85 -8.37
CA LYS A 19 0.60 -4.14 -8.56
C LYS A 19 -0.70 -4.19 -7.78
N LYS A 20 -1.76 -4.68 -8.41
CA LYS A 20 -3.04 -4.97 -7.75
C LYS A 20 -2.94 -6.29 -6.98
N SER A 21 -3.44 -6.29 -5.75
CA SER A 21 -3.50 -7.46 -4.88
C SER A 21 -4.74 -7.40 -3.99
N THR A 22 -4.93 -8.40 -3.14
CA THR A 22 -6.06 -8.51 -2.21
C THR A 22 -5.54 -8.63 -0.78
N CYS A 23 -6.00 -7.76 0.10
CA CYS A 23 -5.72 -7.85 1.54
C CYS A 23 -6.36 -9.12 2.11
N ARG A 24 -5.56 -9.93 2.79
CA ARG A 24 -5.95 -11.19 3.42
C ARG A 24 -5.95 -11.12 4.95
N ASN A 25 -5.87 -9.92 5.53
CA ASN A 25 -5.86 -9.75 6.99
C ASN A 25 -7.20 -10.14 7.63
N CYS A 26 -8.30 -10.03 6.89
CA CYS A 26 -9.62 -10.46 7.30
C CYS A 26 -10.38 -11.10 6.13
N HIS A 27 -11.60 -11.56 6.39
CA HIS A 27 -12.47 -12.17 5.36
C HIS A 27 -12.99 -11.18 4.32
N GLY A 28 -12.80 -9.86 4.52
CA GLY A 28 -13.34 -8.82 3.65
C GLY A 28 -12.70 -8.75 2.26
N GLY A 29 -11.47 -9.24 2.09
CA GLY A 29 -10.83 -9.30 0.78
C GLY A 29 -10.69 -7.94 0.09
N CYS A 30 -10.27 -6.90 0.82
CA CYS A 30 -10.13 -5.54 0.29
C CYS A 30 -9.11 -5.49 -0.85
N GLY A 31 -9.42 -4.78 -1.94
CA GLY A 31 -8.47 -4.54 -3.02
C GLY A 31 -7.40 -3.56 -2.59
N VAL A 32 -6.14 -3.88 -2.88
CA VAL A 32 -4.98 -3.04 -2.53
C VAL A 32 -4.06 -2.84 -3.73
N LEU A 33 -3.42 -1.68 -3.76
CA LEU A 33 -2.36 -1.30 -4.68
C LEU A 33 -1.04 -1.36 -3.92
N LEU A 34 -0.14 -2.22 -4.37
CA LEU A 34 1.20 -2.38 -3.83
C LEU A 34 2.16 -1.54 -4.68
N HIS A 35 2.84 -0.60 -4.04
CA HIS A 35 3.91 0.18 -4.67
C HIS A 35 5.21 -0.54 -4.37
N ILE A 36 5.80 -1.10 -5.41
CA ILE A 36 7.02 -1.90 -5.35
C ILE A 36 8.14 -1.11 -5.98
N GLU A 37 9.21 -0.91 -5.22
CA GLU A 37 10.42 -0.24 -5.64
C GLU A 37 11.59 -1.12 -5.22
N ASN A 38 12.53 -1.41 -6.13
CA ASN A 38 13.70 -2.24 -5.82
C ASN A 38 13.33 -3.58 -5.13
N GLU A 39 12.27 -4.24 -5.63
CA GLU A 39 11.69 -5.49 -5.07
C GLU A 39 11.14 -5.39 -3.64
N LYS A 40 11.07 -4.18 -3.07
CA LYS A 40 10.51 -3.91 -1.75
C LYS A 40 9.18 -3.19 -1.87
N ILE A 41 8.25 -3.55 -0.99
CA ILE A 41 6.97 -2.84 -0.87
C ILE A 41 7.22 -1.58 -0.07
N ILE A 42 7.15 -0.42 -0.72
CA ILE A 42 7.36 0.88 -0.09
C ILE A 42 6.06 1.51 0.41
N LYS A 43 4.92 1.15 -0.21
CA LYS A 43 3.61 1.69 0.13
C LYS A 43 2.51 0.70 -0.24
N ILE A 44 1.43 0.72 0.55
CA ILE A 44 0.21 -0.03 0.30
C ILE A 44 -0.94 0.97 0.36
N GLU A 45 -1.73 1.02 -0.71
CA GLU A 45 -2.93 1.87 -0.80
C GLU A 45 -4.14 1.00 -1.12
N GLY A 46 -5.36 1.48 -0.83
CA GLY A 46 -6.58 0.79 -1.25
C GLY A 46 -6.83 1.01 -2.73
N ASP A 47 -7.29 -0.02 -3.45
CA ASP A 47 -7.70 0.12 -4.85
C ASP A 47 -9.06 0.84 -4.95
N PRO A 48 -9.14 2.08 -5.48
CA PRO A 48 -10.38 2.82 -5.63
C PRO A 48 -11.38 2.15 -6.57
N GLU A 49 -10.89 1.35 -7.52
CA GLU A 49 -11.71 0.65 -8.50
C GLU A 49 -12.27 -0.67 -7.96
N HIS A 50 -11.76 -1.16 -6.82
CA HIS A 50 -12.16 -2.45 -6.30
C HIS A 50 -13.57 -2.37 -5.66
N PRO A 51 -14.52 -3.23 -6.07
CA PRO A 51 -15.94 -3.07 -5.75
C PRO A 51 -16.25 -3.18 -4.25
N MET A 52 -15.45 -3.97 -3.51
CA MET A 52 -15.68 -4.23 -2.09
C MET A 52 -15.34 -3.04 -1.20
N ASN A 53 -14.23 -2.37 -1.45
CA ASN A 53 -13.68 -1.38 -0.52
C ASN A 53 -13.52 0.02 -1.14
N LYS A 54 -13.54 0.16 -2.47
CA LYS A 54 -13.51 1.46 -3.16
C LYS A 54 -12.39 2.38 -2.66
N GLY A 55 -11.22 1.80 -2.38
CA GLY A 55 -10.06 2.51 -1.85
C GLY A 55 -9.98 2.63 -0.33
N ALA A 56 -11.03 2.28 0.42
CA ALA A 56 -10.99 2.27 1.88
C ALA A 56 -10.22 1.06 2.42
N LEU A 57 -9.41 1.28 3.46
CA LEU A 57 -8.72 0.24 4.23
C LEU A 57 -8.97 0.48 5.72
N CYS A 58 -8.89 -0.60 6.52
CA CYS A 58 -9.16 -0.59 7.96
C CYS A 58 -7.98 -0.09 8.80
#